data_AF-A0A397S9T5-F1
#
_entry.id   AF-A0A397S9T5-F1
#
_cell.length_a   1.000
_cell.length_b   1.000
_cell.length_c   1.000
_cell.angle_alpha   90.00
_cell.angle_beta   90.00
_cell.angle_gamma   90.00
#
_symmetry.space_group_name_H-M   'P 1'
#
loop_
_entity.id
_entity.type
_entity.pdbx_description
1 polymer ?
#
loop_
_entity_poly.entity_id
_entity_poly.type
_entity_poly.pdbx_seq_one_letter_code
_entity_poly.pdbx_strand_id
1 'polypeptide(L)'
;MRDDQAELVIPNKEVANQWKSWIFERTNEVYESLFKKDIKKFCEQFPSLYMDMLSCYDFADLKRNKLYEIWYHLFVLGTLTIFHGNDYYVLSNCEFGKGHNDVRIIPLNKKDTSIIFEFKLAKSDDCNEMEKSAKEGLDQIVNKNYQANIQNHVKMIVEVAIAFHKKSAFVSAHLLKHKKNRLLANDTWEEVEVAKLKYLQIQRDIVNNFSERERVSVSVSKNKKDISLDLPNRCKAFTKKNNRCNNIVKSGDYCHVHRD
;
A
#
# COMPACT_ATOMS: atom_id res chain seq x y z
N MET A 1 -42.45 8.70 12.35
CA MET A 1 -41.49 7.62 12.69
C MET A 1 -40.21 8.33 13.11
N ARG A 2 -39.72 8.06 14.32
CA ARG A 2 -38.43 8.59 14.79
C ARG A 2 -37.34 7.72 14.19
N ASP A 3 -36.39 8.36 13.51
CA ASP A 3 -35.24 7.72 12.91
C ASP A 3 -34.26 7.42 14.06
N ASP A 4 -34.28 6.17 14.54
CA ASP A 4 -33.36 5.71 15.58
C ASP A 4 -31.96 5.61 14.95
N GLN A 5 -31.21 6.71 14.98
CA GLN A 5 -29.80 6.71 14.61
C GLN A 5 -29.03 5.84 15.62
N ALA A 6 -28.73 4.61 15.22
CA ALA A 6 -27.83 3.74 15.95
C ALA A 6 -26.39 4.23 15.75
N GLU A 7 -25.75 4.67 16.83
CA GLU A 7 -24.33 4.99 16.83
C GLU A 7 -23.54 3.67 16.89
N LEU A 8 -22.75 3.39 15.84
CA LEU A 8 -21.90 2.20 15.80
C LEU A 8 -20.75 2.36 16.80
N VAL A 9 -20.88 1.74 17.96
CA VAL A 9 -19.86 1.73 19.01
C VAL A 9 -19.35 0.31 19.25
N ILE A 10 -18.04 0.16 19.50
CA ILE A 10 -17.49 -1.13 19.91
C ILE A 10 -18.05 -1.44 21.30
N PRO A 11 -18.83 -2.53 21.48
CA PRO A 11 -19.69 -2.71 22.66
C PRO A 11 -18.91 -2.98 23.96
N ASN A 12 -17.64 -3.40 23.86
CA ASN A 12 -16.80 -3.73 25.01
C ASN A 12 -15.42 -3.07 24.89
N LYS A 13 -14.94 -2.47 26.00
CA LYS A 13 -13.59 -1.90 26.13
C LYS A 13 -12.48 -2.90 25.83
N GLU A 14 -12.62 -4.15 26.26
CA GLU A 14 -11.62 -5.19 26.00
C GLU A 14 -11.50 -5.50 24.51
N VAL A 15 -12.63 -5.72 23.83
CA VAL A 15 -12.68 -5.94 22.39
C VAL A 15 -12.12 -4.72 21.65
N ALA A 16 -12.47 -3.51 22.08
CA ALA A 16 -11.91 -2.29 21.53
C ALA A 16 -10.38 -2.22 21.71
N ASN A 17 -9.86 -2.61 22.88
CA ASN A 17 -8.43 -2.60 23.14
C ASN A 17 -7.68 -3.67 22.34
N GLN A 18 -8.25 -4.88 22.18
CA GLN A 18 -7.67 -5.91 21.34
C GLN A 18 -7.64 -5.48 19.86
N TRP A 19 -8.74 -4.91 19.36
CA TRP A 19 -8.81 -4.34 18.02
C TRP A 19 -7.77 -3.23 17.80
N LYS A 20 -7.64 -2.32 18.78
CA LYS A 20 -6.61 -1.28 18.75
C LYS A 20 -5.21 -1.89 18.73
N SER A 21 -4.93 -2.91 19.54
CA SER A 21 -3.62 -3.59 19.54
C SER A 21 -3.29 -4.20 18.19
N TRP A 22 -4.22 -4.93 17.58
CA TRP A 22 -4.00 -5.58 16.29
C TRP A 22 -3.76 -4.59 15.16
N ILE A 23 -4.52 -3.49 15.14
CA ILE A 23 -4.32 -2.41 14.18
C ILE A 23 -2.97 -1.74 14.43
N PHE A 24 -2.70 -1.39 15.70
CA PHE A 24 -1.48 -0.70 16.09
C PHE A 24 -0.23 -1.50 15.72
N GLU A 25 -0.17 -2.78 16.07
CA GLU A 25 0.97 -3.67 15.77
C GLU A 25 1.32 -3.69 14.27
N ARG A 26 0.32 -3.64 13.39
CA ARG A 26 0.53 -3.73 11.95
C ARG A 26 0.80 -2.39 11.29
N THR A 27 0.28 -1.29 11.84
CA THR A 27 0.30 0.01 11.15
C THR A 27 1.17 1.06 11.84
N ASN A 28 1.65 0.81 13.06
CA ASN A 28 2.29 1.82 13.91
C ASN A 28 3.50 2.47 13.25
N GLU A 29 4.40 1.69 12.68
CA GLU A 29 5.61 2.25 12.08
C GLU A 29 5.30 3.25 10.95
N VAL A 30 4.34 2.91 10.09
CA VAL A 30 3.94 3.73 8.93
C VAL A 30 3.25 5.01 9.38
N TYR A 31 2.30 4.94 10.31
CA TYR A 31 1.63 6.15 10.80
C TYR A 31 2.57 7.01 11.65
N GLU A 32 3.46 6.42 12.44
CA GLU A 32 4.49 7.16 13.18
C GLU A 32 5.42 7.94 12.26
N SER A 33 5.80 7.39 11.09
CA SER A 33 6.63 8.12 10.13
C SER A 33 5.89 9.37 9.63
N LEU A 34 4.60 9.26 9.35
CA LEU A 34 3.75 10.38 8.96
C LEU A 34 3.69 11.48 10.03
N PHE A 35 3.42 11.14 11.30
CA PHE A 35 3.34 12.11 12.39
C PHE A 35 4.70 12.72 12.76
N LYS A 36 5.79 12.00 12.51
CA LYS A 36 7.17 12.50 12.62
C LYS A 36 7.61 13.33 11.42
N LYS A 37 6.75 13.50 10.40
CA LYS A 37 7.02 14.22 9.15
C LYS A 37 8.07 13.54 8.26
N ASP A 38 8.33 12.25 8.48
CA ASP A 38 9.15 11.43 7.58
C ASP A 38 8.29 10.96 6.41
N ILE A 39 8.00 11.91 5.51
CA ILE A 39 7.12 11.69 4.36
C ILE A 39 7.73 10.74 3.33
N LYS A 40 9.07 10.64 3.27
CA LYS A 40 9.78 9.67 2.42
C LYS A 40 9.50 8.25 2.88
N LYS A 41 9.74 7.98 4.18
CA LYS A 41 9.46 6.67 4.76
C LYS A 41 7.98 6.31 4.65
N PHE A 42 7.08 7.28 4.86
CA PHE A 42 5.65 7.06 4.65
C PHE A 42 5.33 6.64 3.21
N CYS A 43 5.83 7.39 2.21
CA CYS A 43 5.64 7.09 0.80
C CYS A 43 6.16 5.68 0.43
N GLU A 44 7.25 5.23 1.04
CA GLU A 44 7.86 3.92 0.79
C GLU A 44 7.11 2.77 1.47
N GLN A 45 6.64 2.95 2.71
CA GLN A 45 6.06 1.86 3.50
C GLN A 45 4.54 1.69 3.31
N PHE A 46 3.80 2.78 3.08
CA PHE A 46 2.34 2.72 2.98
C PHE A 46 1.83 1.78 1.87
N PRO A 47 2.42 1.74 0.65
CA PRO A 47 1.97 0.82 -0.39
C PRO A 47 2.03 -0.66 0.01
N SER A 48 3.11 -1.08 0.70
CA SER A 48 3.25 -2.45 1.20
C SER A 48 2.22 -2.74 2.30
N LEU A 49 2.06 -1.82 3.25
CA LEU A 49 1.03 -1.93 4.29
C LEU A 49 -0.36 -2.10 3.68
N TYR A 50 -0.70 -1.28 2.68
CA TYR A 50 -1.97 -1.35 1.98
C TYR A 50 -2.18 -2.71 1.29
N MET A 51 -1.15 -3.20 0.59
CA MET A 51 -1.19 -4.49 -0.08
C MET A 51 -1.38 -5.66 0.90
N ASP A 52 -0.66 -5.66 2.02
CA ASP A 52 -0.74 -6.69 3.06
C ASP A 52 -2.11 -6.72 3.72
N MET A 53 -2.65 -5.54 4.02
CA MET A 53 -3.99 -5.40 4.60
C MET A 53 -5.06 -5.96 3.66
N LEU A 54 -5.01 -5.65 2.36
CA LEU A 54 -5.98 -6.15 1.39
C LEU A 54 -5.78 -7.61 1.00
N SER A 55 -4.57 -8.15 1.17
CA SER A 55 -4.29 -9.56 0.90
C SER A 55 -4.91 -10.49 1.93
N CYS A 56 -5.21 -9.98 3.13
CA CYS A 56 -5.94 -10.71 4.17
C CYS A 56 -7.45 -10.79 3.93
N TYR A 57 -7.99 -10.08 2.93
CA TYR A 57 -9.43 -10.04 2.62
C TYR A 57 -9.71 -10.61 1.24
N ASP A 58 -10.67 -11.53 1.18
CA ASP A 58 -11.10 -12.14 -0.08
C ASP A 58 -12.08 -11.20 -0.80
N PHE A 59 -11.54 -10.26 -1.58
CA PHE A 59 -12.33 -9.32 -2.40
C PHE A 59 -12.95 -9.97 -3.66
N ALA A 60 -12.95 -11.30 -3.76
CA ALA A 60 -13.26 -12.06 -4.98
C ALA A 60 -14.59 -11.69 -5.68
N ASP A 61 -15.57 -11.14 -4.95
CA ASP A 61 -16.88 -10.79 -5.51
C ASP A 61 -17.14 -9.30 -5.79
N LEU A 62 -16.20 -8.40 -5.47
CA LEU A 62 -16.44 -6.96 -5.50
C LEU A 62 -16.04 -6.32 -6.84
N LYS A 63 -16.92 -6.48 -7.84
CA LYS A 63 -16.85 -5.84 -9.18
C LYS A 63 -16.95 -4.30 -9.20
N ARG A 64 -16.81 -3.59 -8.07
CA ARG A 64 -17.06 -2.14 -8.00
C ARG A 64 -15.86 -1.39 -7.44
N ASN A 65 -15.18 -0.63 -8.30
CA ASN A 65 -14.06 0.25 -7.92
C ASN A 65 -14.42 1.25 -6.81
N LYS A 66 -15.70 1.68 -6.73
CA LYS A 66 -16.20 2.61 -5.71
C LYS A 66 -16.24 2.03 -4.29
N LEU A 67 -16.26 0.71 -4.13
CA LEU A 67 -16.20 0.08 -2.81
C LEU A 67 -14.78 0.10 -2.24
N TYR A 68 -13.75 -0.03 -3.09
CA TYR A 68 -12.36 0.16 -2.66
C TYR A 68 -12.12 1.57 -2.10
N GLU A 69 -12.80 2.57 -2.67
CA GLU A 69 -12.81 3.94 -2.16
C GLU A 69 -13.34 4.06 -0.75
N ILE A 70 -14.55 3.58 -0.53
CA ILE A 70 -15.16 3.56 0.81
C ILE A 70 -14.27 2.79 1.80
N TRP A 71 -13.66 1.68 1.39
CA TRP A 71 -12.77 0.91 2.26
C TRP A 71 -11.50 1.65 2.63
N TYR A 72 -10.79 2.30 1.69
CA TYR A 72 -9.58 3.03 2.05
C TYR A 72 -9.89 4.24 2.92
N HIS A 73 -11.00 4.95 2.68
CA HIS A 73 -11.41 6.05 3.53
C HIS A 73 -11.67 5.55 4.95
N LEU A 74 -12.49 4.50 5.10
CA LEU A 74 -12.82 3.94 6.41
C LEU A 74 -11.62 3.33 7.12
N PHE A 75 -10.72 2.68 6.38
CA PHE A 75 -9.49 2.12 6.94
C PHE A 75 -8.57 3.22 7.44
N VAL A 76 -8.22 4.19 6.59
CA VAL A 76 -7.31 5.29 6.97
C VAL A 76 -7.94 6.13 8.08
N LEU A 77 -9.24 6.42 8.05
CA LEU A 77 -9.92 7.12 9.13
C LEU A 77 -9.93 6.31 10.43
N GLY A 78 -10.25 5.02 10.34
CA GLY A 78 -10.32 4.10 11.48
C GLY A 78 -8.98 3.94 12.18
N THR A 79 -7.89 3.76 11.41
CA THR A 79 -6.54 3.68 11.96
C THR A 79 -6.12 5.01 12.58
N LEU A 80 -6.23 6.14 11.85
CA LEU A 80 -5.79 7.45 12.34
C LEU A 80 -6.50 7.87 13.64
N THR A 81 -7.79 7.56 13.76
CA THR A 81 -8.57 7.84 14.98
C THR A 81 -8.05 7.03 16.18
N ILE A 82 -7.58 5.81 15.95
CA ILE A 82 -7.00 4.95 17.00
C ILE A 82 -5.63 5.45 17.46
N PHE A 83 -4.79 5.94 16.54
CA PHE A 83 -3.42 6.36 16.87
C PHE A 83 -3.36 7.56 17.80
N HIS A 84 -4.24 8.54 17.61
CA HIS A 84 -4.13 9.79 18.37
C HIS A 84 -5.44 10.49 18.71
N GLY A 85 -6.51 9.74 19.00
CA GLY A 85 -7.83 10.32 19.33
C GLY A 85 -7.86 11.37 20.45
N ASN A 86 -6.80 11.48 21.28
CA ASN A 86 -6.67 12.53 22.31
C ASN A 86 -5.81 13.74 21.89
N ASP A 87 -4.92 13.58 20.91
CA ASP A 87 -3.96 14.61 20.48
C ASP A 87 -4.35 15.27 19.15
N TYR A 88 -5.35 14.74 18.43
CA TYR A 88 -5.79 15.26 17.15
C TYR A 88 -7.30 15.09 16.93
N TYR A 89 -7.90 16.04 16.21
CA TYR A 89 -9.20 15.84 15.56
C TYR A 89 -8.98 15.26 14.16
N VAL A 90 -9.68 14.17 13.86
CA VAL A 90 -9.77 13.60 12.51
C VAL A 90 -11.11 14.03 11.92
N LEU A 91 -11.06 14.78 10.82
CA LEU A 91 -12.23 15.23 10.06
C LEU A 91 -12.21 14.55 8.69
N SER A 92 -13.37 14.17 8.18
CA SER A 92 -13.52 13.58 6.85
C SER A 92 -14.62 14.26 6.07
N ASN A 93 -14.46 14.41 4.75
CA ASN A 93 -15.47 15.01 3.87
C ASN A 93 -15.99 16.36 4.38
N CYS A 94 -15.10 17.19 4.94
CA CYS A 94 -15.46 18.50 5.47
C CYS A 94 -15.15 19.61 4.45
N GLU A 95 -15.98 20.65 4.44
CA GLU A 95 -15.75 21.83 3.60
C GLU A 95 -14.59 22.67 4.15
N PHE A 96 -13.51 22.76 3.36
CA PHE A 96 -12.39 23.65 3.62
C PHE A 96 -11.94 24.34 2.33
N GLY A 97 -11.57 25.62 2.44
CA GLY A 97 -11.20 26.41 1.28
C GLY A 97 -12.34 26.49 0.25
N LYS A 98 -12.16 25.86 -0.92
CA LYS A 98 -13.13 25.86 -2.03
C LYS A 98 -13.66 24.45 -2.39
N GLY A 99 -13.62 23.51 -1.45
CA GLY A 99 -14.07 22.14 -1.71
C GLY A 99 -14.16 21.27 -0.46
N HIS A 100 -14.35 19.97 -0.68
CA HIS A 100 -14.36 18.94 0.35
C HIS A 100 -13.07 18.15 0.27
N ASN A 101 -12.34 18.07 1.37
CA ASN A 101 -11.17 17.23 1.46
C ASN A 101 -11.54 15.85 2.04
N ASP A 102 -10.77 14.83 1.68
CA ASP A 102 -11.10 13.47 2.09
C ASP A 102 -10.85 13.24 3.58
N VAL A 103 -9.65 13.57 4.07
CA VAL A 103 -9.31 13.51 5.49
C VAL A 103 -8.45 14.71 5.89
N ARG A 104 -8.76 15.34 7.03
CA ARG A 104 -7.91 16.33 7.69
C ARG A 104 -7.63 15.89 9.11
N ILE A 105 -6.37 15.93 9.51
CA ILE A 105 -5.94 15.70 10.89
C ILE A 105 -5.45 17.04 11.45
N ILE A 106 -6.07 17.44 12.55
CA ILE A 106 -5.87 18.73 13.20
C ILE A 106 -5.29 18.49 14.59
N PRO A 107 -4.12 19.05 14.93
CA PRO A 107 -3.50 18.85 16.24
C PRO A 107 -4.25 19.58 17.37
N LEU A 108 -4.51 18.87 18.46
CA LEU A 108 -5.10 19.33 19.72
C LEU A 108 -4.01 19.60 20.77
N ASN A 109 -3.44 20.81 20.73
CA ASN A 109 -2.46 21.32 21.70
C ASN A 109 -1.08 20.63 21.70
N LYS A 110 0.00 21.40 21.94
CA LYS A 110 1.43 20.98 21.97
C LYS A 110 2.00 20.39 20.68
N LYS A 111 1.18 19.86 19.78
CA LYS A 111 1.54 19.44 18.42
C LYS A 111 1.33 20.62 17.46
N ASP A 112 2.17 20.72 16.46
CA ASP A 112 2.22 21.85 15.52
C ASP A 112 2.08 21.42 14.05
N THR A 113 1.70 20.17 13.81
CA THR A 113 1.65 19.59 12.47
C THR A 113 0.22 19.14 12.17
N SER A 114 -0.36 19.69 11.09
CA SER A 114 -1.62 19.20 10.52
C SER A 114 -1.32 18.29 9.34
N ILE A 115 -2.20 17.32 9.07
CA ILE A 115 -2.05 16.40 7.95
C ILE A 115 -3.32 16.48 7.10
N ILE A 116 -3.17 16.56 5.78
CA ILE A 116 -4.28 16.62 4.83
C ILE A 116 -4.11 15.46 3.84
N PHE A 117 -5.15 14.65 3.68
CA PHE A 117 -5.20 13.60 2.68
C PHE A 117 -6.18 13.94 1.57
N GLU A 118 -5.79 13.52 0.37
CA GLU A 118 -6.66 13.39 -0.80
C GLU A 118 -6.40 12.01 -1.43
N PHE A 119 -7.45 11.33 -1.85
CA PHE A 119 -7.41 10.01 -2.44
C PHE A 119 -7.91 10.07 -3.87
N LYS A 120 -7.32 9.23 -4.73
CA LYS A 120 -7.69 9.10 -6.13
C LYS A 120 -7.79 7.64 -6.51
N LEU A 121 -8.70 7.35 -7.42
CA LEU A 121 -8.81 6.05 -8.06
C LEU A 121 -8.15 6.10 -9.44
N ALA A 122 -7.03 5.40 -9.59
CA ALA A 122 -6.32 5.29 -10.85
C ALA A 122 -6.99 4.27 -11.77
N LYS A 123 -6.91 4.51 -13.09
CA LYS A 123 -7.55 3.67 -14.11
C LYS A 123 -6.85 2.32 -14.29
N SER A 124 -5.54 2.27 -14.03
CA SER A 124 -4.69 1.09 -14.07
C SER A 124 -3.66 1.13 -12.95
N ASP A 125 -2.96 0.01 -12.77
CA ASP A 125 -1.77 -0.12 -11.92
C ASP A 125 -0.47 0.29 -12.61
N ASP A 126 -0.55 0.91 -13.80
CA ASP A 126 0.60 1.49 -14.46
C ASP A 126 1.17 2.64 -13.61
N CYS A 127 2.48 2.62 -13.38
CA CYS A 127 3.13 3.58 -12.49
C CYS A 127 2.91 5.03 -12.95
N ASN A 128 2.94 5.32 -14.25
CA ASN A 128 2.76 6.69 -14.73
C ASN A 128 1.31 7.16 -14.51
N GLU A 129 0.33 6.28 -14.71
CA GLU A 129 -1.08 6.60 -14.45
C GLU A 129 -1.36 6.81 -12.96
N MET A 130 -0.79 5.97 -12.09
CA MET A 130 -0.92 6.11 -10.65
C MET A 130 -0.20 7.36 -10.12
N GLU A 131 1.01 7.63 -10.60
CA GLU A 131 1.75 8.85 -10.25
C GLU A 131 0.98 10.11 -10.70
N LYS A 132 0.45 10.09 -11.93
CA LYS A 132 -0.39 11.17 -12.46
C LYS A 132 -1.62 11.38 -11.58
N SER A 133 -2.31 10.32 -11.20
CA SER A 133 -3.48 10.39 -10.32
C SER A 133 -3.12 10.96 -8.95
N ALA A 134 -2.00 10.54 -8.35
CA ALA A 134 -1.55 11.08 -7.07
C ALA A 134 -1.19 12.58 -7.20
N LYS A 135 -0.55 12.97 -8.30
CA LYS A 135 -0.27 14.38 -8.60
C LYS A 135 -1.55 15.21 -8.72
N GLU A 136 -2.57 14.71 -9.43
CA GLU A 136 -3.88 15.37 -9.51
C GLU A 136 -4.51 15.57 -8.12
N GLY A 137 -4.30 14.63 -7.19
CA GLY A 137 -4.71 14.78 -5.79
C GLY A 137 -3.99 15.91 -5.06
N LEU A 138 -2.66 15.98 -5.17
CA LEU A 138 -1.88 17.09 -4.58
C LEU A 138 -2.27 18.44 -5.20
N ASP A 139 -2.41 18.49 -6.53
CA ASP A 139 -2.86 19.68 -7.24
C ASP A 139 -4.25 20.11 -6.75
N GLN A 140 -5.14 19.17 -6.43
CA GLN A 140 -6.44 19.49 -5.84
C GLN A 140 -6.31 20.11 -4.45
N ILE A 141 -5.47 19.56 -3.55
CA ILE A 141 -5.22 20.13 -2.22
C ILE A 141 -4.80 21.59 -2.32
N VAL A 142 -3.85 21.88 -3.22
CA VAL A 142 -3.33 23.24 -3.45
C VAL A 142 -4.39 24.15 -4.10
N ASN A 143 -5.00 23.72 -5.20
CA ASN A 143 -5.96 24.53 -5.96
C ASN A 143 -7.23 24.86 -5.16
N LYS A 144 -7.65 23.94 -4.29
CA LYS A 144 -8.81 24.13 -3.42
C LYS A 144 -8.46 24.82 -2.10
N ASN A 145 -7.17 25.07 -1.85
CA ASN A 145 -6.66 25.74 -0.65
C ASN A 145 -7.15 25.04 0.63
N TYR A 146 -6.97 23.72 0.73
CA TYR A 146 -7.38 22.95 1.91
C TYR A 146 -6.57 23.30 3.18
N GLN A 147 -5.47 24.05 3.03
CA GLN A 147 -4.72 24.64 4.12
C GLN A 147 -5.45 25.83 4.78
N ALA A 148 -6.55 26.31 4.19
CA ALA A 148 -7.35 27.40 4.75
C ALA A 148 -7.85 27.11 6.18
N ASN A 149 -8.05 28.18 6.95
CA ASN A 149 -8.60 28.17 8.30
C ASN A 149 -7.85 27.24 9.27
N ILE A 150 -6.55 27.04 9.04
CA ILE A 150 -5.70 26.26 9.93
C ILE A 150 -5.42 27.05 11.21
N GLN A 151 -5.31 26.37 12.35
CA GLN A 151 -5.11 27.08 13.61
C GLN A 151 -3.73 27.71 13.70
N ASN A 152 -3.66 28.87 14.36
CA ASN A 152 -2.42 29.66 14.52
C ASN A 152 -1.26 28.91 15.18
N HIS A 153 -1.52 27.84 15.94
CA HIS A 153 -0.46 27.04 16.57
C HIS A 153 0.19 26.02 15.62
N VAL A 154 -0.42 25.76 14.46
CA VAL A 154 0.11 24.87 13.44
C VAL A 154 1.24 25.56 12.69
N LYS A 155 2.42 24.92 12.69
CA LYS A 155 3.64 25.39 12.04
C LYS A 155 4.01 24.58 10.81
N MET A 156 3.50 23.36 10.69
CA MET A 156 3.81 22.44 9.61
C MET A 156 2.52 21.84 9.06
N ILE A 157 2.49 21.59 7.75
CA ILE A 157 1.43 20.81 7.10
C ILE A 157 2.09 19.67 6.35
N VAL A 158 1.57 18.46 6.51
CA VAL A 158 1.87 17.33 5.64
C VAL A 158 0.68 17.13 4.71
N GLU A 159 0.91 17.24 3.42
CA GLU A 159 -0.09 16.97 2.39
C GLU A 159 0.22 15.61 1.79
N VAL A 160 -0.79 14.77 1.65
CA VAL A 160 -0.63 13.41 1.14
C VAL A 160 -1.71 13.17 0.09
N ALA A 161 -1.28 12.77 -1.10
CA ALA A 161 -2.17 12.20 -2.10
C ALA A 161 -1.87 10.72 -2.29
N ILE A 162 -2.91 9.89 -2.28
CA ILE A 162 -2.77 8.46 -2.53
C ILE A 162 -3.64 8.07 -3.72
N ALA A 163 -3.00 7.52 -4.76
CA ALA A 163 -3.69 6.92 -5.88
C ALA A 163 -3.81 5.40 -5.67
N PHE A 164 -5.02 4.88 -5.76
CA PHE A 164 -5.33 3.47 -5.58
C PHE A 164 -5.74 2.82 -6.90
N HIS A 165 -5.29 1.59 -7.12
CA HIS A 165 -5.85 0.71 -8.13
C HIS A 165 -5.92 -0.72 -7.58
N LYS A 166 -7.12 -1.19 -7.26
CA LYS A 166 -7.32 -2.50 -6.62
C LYS A 166 -6.42 -2.64 -5.38
N LYS A 167 -5.41 -3.51 -5.43
CA LYS A 167 -4.46 -3.80 -4.34
C LYS A 167 -3.18 -2.97 -4.38
N SER A 168 -3.03 -2.08 -5.37
CA SER A 168 -1.88 -1.21 -5.53
C SER A 168 -2.18 0.19 -5.01
N ALA A 169 -1.18 0.83 -4.40
CA ALA A 169 -1.23 2.23 -3.99
C ALA A 169 0.05 2.97 -4.42
N PHE A 170 -0.09 4.22 -4.82
CA PHE A 170 1.00 5.14 -5.09
C PHE A 170 0.81 6.39 -4.25
N VAL A 171 1.86 6.80 -3.54
CA VAL A 171 1.79 7.92 -2.58
C VAL A 171 2.71 9.04 -3.04
N SER A 172 2.18 10.26 -3.03
CA SER A 172 2.93 11.51 -3.17
C SER A 172 2.61 12.41 -1.98
N ALA A 173 3.60 13.13 -1.46
CA ALA A 173 3.44 13.96 -0.29
C ALA A 173 4.30 15.23 -0.33
N HIS A 174 3.79 16.31 0.26
CA HIS A 174 4.51 17.55 0.50
C HIS A 174 4.60 17.81 2.01
N LEU A 175 5.74 18.32 2.45
CA LEU A 175 5.91 18.92 3.76
C LEU A 175 6.01 20.43 3.60
N LEU A 176 5.05 21.15 4.16
CA LEU A 176 5.01 22.60 4.14
C LEU A 176 5.33 23.16 5.53
N LYS A 177 5.99 24.32 5.56
CA LYS A 177 6.25 25.08 6.78
C LYS A 177 5.55 26.43 6.73
N HIS A 178 5.06 26.84 7.88
CA HIS A 178 4.42 28.14 8.05
C HIS A 178 5.46 29.25 7.93
N LYS A 179 5.22 30.16 6.99
CA LYS A 179 6.02 31.36 6.81
C LYS A 179 5.21 32.55 7.30
N LYS A 180 5.54 32.99 8.51
CA LYS A 180 4.89 34.13 9.17
C LYS A 180 5.40 35.43 8.55
N ASN A 181 4.58 36.06 7.72
CA ASN A 181 4.93 37.34 7.11
C ASN A 181 4.59 38.48 8.09
N ARG A 182 5.60 39.15 8.66
CA ARG A 182 5.39 40.21 9.68
C ARG A 182 4.63 41.44 9.16
N LEU A 183 4.46 41.57 7.84
CA LEU A 183 3.92 42.76 7.17
C LEU A 183 2.52 42.56 6.56
N LEU A 184 2.03 41.32 6.43
CA LEU A 184 0.73 40.99 5.86
C LEU A 184 0.04 39.95 6.74
N ALA A 185 -1.25 40.15 7.05
CA ALA A 185 -2.06 39.25 7.89
C ALA A 185 -2.39 37.89 7.22
N ASN A 186 -1.71 37.55 6.12
CA ASN A 186 -1.98 36.36 5.33
C ASN A 186 -0.91 35.31 5.63
N ASP A 187 -1.37 34.15 6.11
CA ASP A 187 -0.52 32.99 6.30
C ASP A 187 -0.04 32.47 4.94
N THR A 188 1.28 32.33 4.79
CA THR A 188 1.89 31.74 3.60
C THR A 188 2.59 30.45 3.98
N TRP A 189 2.51 29.44 3.12
CA TRP A 189 3.13 28.13 3.31
C TRP A 189 4.27 27.96 2.32
N GLU A 190 5.44 27.55 2.80
CA GLU A 190 6.60 27.25 1.98
C GLU A 190 6.83 25.74 1.92
N GLU A 191 7.08 25.22 0.73
CA GLU A 191 7.44 23.81 0.54
C GLU A 191 8.85 23.55 1.09
N VAL A 192 8.95 22.58 1.99
CA VAL A 192 10.20 22.15 2.63
C VAL A 192 10.72 20.88 2.01
N GLU A 193 9.82 19.93 1.72
CA GLU A 193 10.18 18.64 1.18
C GLU A 193 9.05 18.07 0.31
N VAL A 194 9.42 17.42 -0.78
CA VAL A 194 8.52 16.64 -1.63
C VAL A 194 9.01 15.20 -1.61
N ALA A 195 8.09 14.29 -1.35
CA ALA A 195 8.32 12.86 -1.45
C ALA A 195 7.30 12.23 -2.38
N LYS A 196 7.72 11.20 -3.10
CA LYS A 196 6.84 10.32 -3.86
C LYS A 196 7.42 8.93 -3.87
N LEU A 197 6.56 7.92 -4.04
CA LEU A 197 7.03 6.56 -4.24
C LEU A 197 7.98 6.50 -5.44
N LYS A 198 9.23 6.06 -5.21
CA LYS A 198 10.24 5.92 -6.26
C LYS A 198 10.14 4.54 -6.90
N TYR A 199 9.19 4.37 -7.82
CA TYR A 199 9.05 3.11 -8.57
C TYR A 199 10.33 2.72 -9.34
N LEU A 200 11.12 3.71 -9.79
CA LEU A 200 12.42 3.49 -10.45
C LEU A 200 13.49 2.84 -9.55
N GLN A 201 13.38 2.98 -8.22
CA GLN A 201 14.28 2.31 -7.28
C GLN A 201 13.76 0.90 -7.00
N ILE A 202 12.45 0.76 -6.78
CA ILE A 202 11.81 -0.53 -6.46
C ILE A 202 11.85 -1.50 -7.65
N GLN A 203 11.66 -1.07 -8.91
CA GLN A 203 11.88 -1.95 -10.05
C GLN A 203 13.35 -2.29 -10.25
N ARG A 204 14.28 -1.36 -10.01
CA ARG A 204 15.72 -1.69 -10.02
C ARG A 204 16.06 -2.66 -8.91
N ASP A 205 15.51 -2.51 -7.72
CA ASP A 205 15.80 -3.37 -6.58
C ASP A 205 15.09 -4.72 -6.73
N ILE A 206 13.90 -4.79 -7.33
CA ILE A 206 13.23 -6.04 -7.67
C ILE A 206 13.99 -6.75 -8.80
N VAL A 207 14.34 -6.06 -9.90
CA VAL A 207 15.12 -6.63 -11.01
C VAL A 207 16.54 -7.01 -10.57
N ASN A 208 17.18 -6.19 -9.73
CA ASN A 208 18.51 -6.46 -9.19
C ASN A 208 18.46 -7.59 -8.16
N ASN A 209 17.49 -7.63 -7.24
CA ASN A 209 17.31 -8.74 -6.31
C ASN A 209 16.88 -10.04 -7.02
N PHE A 210 16.14 -9.96 -8.13
CA PHE A 210 15.87 -11.12 -9.00
C PHE A 210 17.16 -11.58 -9.68
N SER A 211 17.95 -10.66 -10.22
CA SER A 211 19.25 -10.96 -10.85
C SER A 211 20.32 -11.43 -9.86
N GLU A 212 20.23 -11.05 -8.58
CA GLU A 212 21.11 -11.52 -7.50
C GLU A 212 20.66 -12.89 -7.00
N ARG A 213 19.35 -13.16 -6.89
CA ARG A 213 18.84 -14.52 -6.63
C ARG A 213 19.15 -15.47 -7.78
N GLU A 214 19.13 -15.01 -9.02
CA GLU A 214 19.62 -15.76 -10.19
C GLU A 214 21.15 -15.89 -10.21
N ARG A 215 21.91 -14.88 -9.79
CA ARG A 215 23.38 -15.00 -9.68
C ARG A 215 23.83 -15.91 -8.53
N VAL A 216 23.10 -15.94 -7.41
CA VAL A 216 23.35 -16.85 -6.29
C VAL A 216 22.91 -18.27 -6.63
N SER A 217 21.81 -18.47 -7.36
CA SER A 217 21.44 -19.79 -7.87
C SER A 217 22.39 -20.28 -8.98
N VAL A 218 22.95 -19.37 -9.79
CA VAL A 218 23.98 -19.67 -10.81
C VAL A 218 25.37 -19.90 -10.20
N SER A 219 25.75 -19.24 -9.10
CA SER A 219 27.04 -19.49 -8.43
C SER A 219 27.04 -20.77 -7.60
N VAL A 220 25.89 -21.13 -7.00
CA VAL A 220 25.71 -22.42 -6.32
C VAL A 220 25.59 -23.59 -7.33
N SER A 221 25.04 -23.35 -8.52
CA SER A 221 24.94 -24.38 -9.59
C SER A 221 26.16 -24.50 -10.51
N LYS A 222 27.13 -23.58 -10.44
CA LYS A 222 28.36 -23.65 -11.25
C LYS A 222 29.38 -24.70 -10.79
N ASN A 223 29.14 -25.41 -9.69
CA ASN A 223 30.00 -26.52 -9.25
C ASN A 223 29.44 -27.94 -9.50
N LYS A 224 28.33 -28.10 -10.21
CA LYS A 224 27.90 -29.42 -10.73
C LYS A 224 27.16 -29.28 -12.06
N LYS A 225 27.89 -29.37 -13.17
CA LYS A 225 27.33 -29.74 -14.48
C LYS A 225 28.16 -30.88 -15.06
N ASP A 226 27.77 -32.11 -14.72
CA ASP A 226 27.82 -33.21 -15.67
C ASP A 226 26.49 -33.19 -16.43
N ILE A 227 26.58 -33.19 -17.75
CA ILE A 227 25.45 -33.10 -18.68
C ILE A 227 24.79 -34.48 -18.77
N SER A 228 23.54 -34.63 -18.28
CA SER A 228 22.70 -35.78 -18.61
C SER A 228 21.74 -35.41 -19.74
N LEU A 229 22.00 -35.93 -20.94
CA LEU A 229 20.98 -36.04 -21.99
C LEU A 229 19.91 -37.03 -21.52
N ASP A 230 18.65 -36.61 -21.46
CA ASP A 230 17.53 -37.50 -21.16
C ASP A 230 17.44 -38.60 -22.24
N LEU A 231 17.87 -39.80 -21.87
CA LEU A 231 17.71 -41.01 -22.66
C LEU A 231 16.23 -41.41 -22.69
N PRO A 232 15.71 -41.91 -23.83
CA PRO A 232 14.31 -42.35 -23.91
C PRO A 232 14.04 -43.49 -22.91
N ASN A 233 12.99 -43.34 -22.09
CA ASN A 233 12.57 -44.34 -21.12
C ASN A 233 12.30 -45.69 -21.81
N ARG A 234 13.01 -46.75 -21.40
CA ARG A 234 12.82 -48.11 -21.92
C ARG A 234 11.89 -48.92 -21.03
N CYS A 235 11.17 -49.86 -21.65
CA CYS A 235 10.28 -50.79 -20.97
C CYS A 235 11.05 -51.65 -19.96
N LYS A 236 10.53 -51.77 -18.73
CA LYS A 236 11.17 -52.54 -17.65
C LYS A 236 10.87 -54.06 -17.68
N ALA A 237 10.06 -54.55 -18.63
CA ALA A 237 9.70 -55.97 -18.73
C ALA A 237 10.83 -56.86 -19.28
N PHE A 238 10.79 -58.14 -18.91
CA PHE A 238 11.62 -59.20 -19.49
C PHE A 238 10.81 -60.05 -20.47
N THR A 239 11.43 -60.43 -21.57
CA THR A 239 10.88 -61.37 -22.55
C THR A 239 10.88 -62.80 -22.00
N LYS A 240 10.12 -63.71 -22.61
CA LYS A 240 10.08 -65.15 -22.25
C LYS A 240 11.45 -65.86 -22.28
N LYS A 241 12.45 -65.28 -22.95
CA LYS A 241 13.85 -65.75 -22.97
C LYS A 241 14.75 -65.05 -21.93
N ASN A 242 14.15 -64.39 -20.94
CA ASN A 242 14.80 -63.67 -19.86
C ASN A 242 15.70 -62.48 -20.29
N ASN A 243 15.48 -61.95 -21.50
CA ASN A 243 16.16 -60.75 -21.98
C ASN A 243 15.29 -59.50 -21.74
N ARG A 244 15.90 -58.35 -21.43
CA ARG A 244 15.17 -57.06 -21.28
C ARG A 244 14.45 -56.67 -22.57
N CYS A 245 13.25 -56.09 -22.43
CA CYS A 245 12.49 -55.52 -23.53
C CYS A 245 13.20 -54.27 -24.10
N ASN A 246 13.37 -54.22 -25.42
CA ASN A 246 14.04 -53.10 -26.09
C ASN A 246 13.10 -51.96 -26.51
N ASN A 247 11.81 -52.03 -26.16
CA ASN A 247 10.84 -51.00 -26.56
C ASN A 247 10.96 -49.74 -25.71
N ILE A 248 10.77 -48.58 -26.34
CA ILE A 248 10.72 -47.26 -25.70
C ILE A 248 9.28 -46.97 -25.23
N VAL A 249 9.13 -46.40 -24.04
CA VAL A 249 7.85 -46.06 -23.42
C VAL A 249 7.69 -44.54 -23.40
N LYS A 250 6.56 -44.05 -23.93
CA LYS A 250 6.24 -42.62 -23.97
C LYS A 250 5.72 -42.11 -22.61
N SER A 251 5.04 -42.95 -21.83
CA SER A 251 4.66 -42.69 -20.43
C SER A 251 4.39 -44.00 -19.67
N GLY A 252 4.86 -44.08 -18.41
CA GLY A 252 4.80 -45.29 -17.58
C GLY A 252 6.02 -46.23 -17.71
N ASP A 253 5.99 -47.35 -16.98
CA ASP A 253 7.14 -48.27 -16.87
C ASP A 253 7.14 -49.44 -17.88
N TYR A 254 6.01 -49.69 -18.54
CA TYR A 254 5.80 -50.85 -19.41
C TYR A 254 5.23 -50.45 -20.78
N CYS A 255 5.69 -51.10 -21.85
CA CYS A 255 5.14 -50.89 -23.19
C CYS A 255 3.80 -51.61 -23.36
N HIS A 256 3.03 -51.24 -24.39
CA HIS A 256 1.71 -51.81 -24.68
C HIS A 256 1.68 -53.34 -24.82
N VAL A 257 2.81 -53.98 -25.14
CA VAL A 257 2.94 -55.45 -25.25
C VAL A 257 3.03 -56.14 -23.88
N HIS A 258 3.45 -55.42 -22.84
CA HIS A 258 3.63 -55.93 -21.47
C HIS A 258 2.76 -55.17 -20.45
N ARG A 259 1.74 -54.46 -20.94
CA ARG A 259 0.63 -53.99 -20.10
C ARG A 259 -0.34 -55.15 -20.00
N ASP A 260 -0.27 -55.88 -18.89
CA ASP A 260 -1.34 -56.74 -18.38
C ASP A 260 -1.86 -56.12 -17.08
#